data_AF-A0A7S1C1N2-F1
#
_entry.id   AF-A0A7S1C1N2-F1
#
_cell.length_a   1.000
_cell.length_b   1.000
_cell.length_c   1.000
_cell.angle_alpha   90.00
_cell.angle_beta   90.00
_cell.angle_gamma   90.00
#
_symmetry.space_group_name_H-M   'P 1'
#
loop_
_entity.id
_entity.type
_entity.pdbx_description
1 polymer ?
#
loop_
_entity_poly.entity_id
_entity_poly.type
_entity_poly.pdbx_seq_one_letter_code
_entity_poly.pdbx_strand_id
1 'polypeptide(L)'
;MASETSSTVIGGHYNIASGRDSFIIGGFGNKASGDYSSVSNGYKNEAIGWASSINNGYSNKASGFMSSISGGSSNQASGDYSQISGGKTNLAAGYQSFVCGGLRNKAFGRHSTVLSGKNNRANGFFSSVSGGNSNVAHSTGTSVVGGGYNKARGVSSTVSGGLHNHAGGLYSSVSGGYKNESSGKYYSISGGINVKLHRKNKTGPVYPGNN
;
A
#
# COMPACT_ATOMS: atom_id res chain seq x y z
N MET A 1 -25.43 20.45 -6.68
CA MET A 1 -25.34 21.60 -5.77
C MET A 1 -23.90 22.06 -5.71
N ALA A 2 -23.66 23.32 -6.05
CA ALA A 2 -22.41 24.03 -5.79
C ALA A 2 -22.72 25.05 -4.68
N SER A 3 -21.94 25.07 -3.60
CA SER A 3 -22.28 25.87 -2.41
C SER A 3 -21.16 26.78 -1.89
N GLU A 4 -19.96 26.67 -2.41
CA GLU A 4 -18.81 27.49 -1.98
C GLU A 4 -18.36 28.43 -3.10
N THR A 5 -17.49 29.39 -2.76
CA THR A 5 -16.95 30.35 -3.73
C THR A 5 -16.29 29.61 -4.90
N SER A 6 -16.70 29.96 -6.12
CA SER A 6 -16.23 29.38 -7.40
C SER A 6 -16.42 27.87 -7.55
N SER A 7 -17.21 27.21 -6.68
CA SER A 7 -17.47 25.79 -6.86
C SER A 7 -18.42 25.54 -8.04
N THR A 8 -18.20 24.45 -8.79
CA THR A 8 -18.89 24.19 -10.05
C THR A 8 -19.35 22.75 -10.15
N VAL A 9 -20.60 22.56 -10.59
CA VAL A 9 -21.14 21.27 -11.00
C VAL A 9 -21.72 21.44 -12.41
N ILE A 10 -21.13 20.78 -13.42
CA ILE A 10 -21.58 20.93 -14.81
C ILE A 10 -22.87 20.13 -15.08
N GLY A 11 -23.00 18.92 -14.54
CA GLY A 11 -24.18 18.09 -14.74
C GLY A 11 -24.32 16.90 -13.80
N GLY A 12 -25.20 15.97 -14.17
CA GLY A 12 -25.50 14.76 -13.39
C GLY A 12 -26.51 14.97 -12.27
N HIS A 13 -26.63 14.00 -11.35
CA HIS A 13 -27.65 14.00 -10.29
C HIS A 13 -27.04 13.78 -8.91
N TYR A 14 -27.54 14.49 -7.88
CA TYR A 14 -27.03 14.42 -6.51
C TYR A 14 -25.53 14.72 -6.33
N ASN A 15 -24.92 15.50 -7.22
CA ASN A 15 -23.53 15.93 -7.07
C ASN A 15 -23.41 17.14 -6.13
N ILE A 16 -22.39 17.16 -5.28
CA ILE A 16 -22.14 18.20 -4.26
C ILE A 16 -20.70 18.73 -4.37
N ALA A 17 -20.53 19.95 -4.87
CA ALA A 17 -19.27 20.69 -4.87
C ALA A 17 -19.30 21.76 -3.77
N SER A 18 -18.63 21.51 -2.65
CA SER A 18 -18.71 22.33 -1.44
C SER A 18 -17.34 22.75 -0.89
N GLY A 19 -16.28 22.64 -1.67
CA GLY A 19 -14.98 23.22 -1.34
C GLY A 19 -14.77 24.46 -2.20
N ARG A 20 -13.94 25.41 -1.75
CA ARG A 20 -13.61 26.57 -2.56
C ARG A 20 -12.91 26.12 -3.84
N ASP A 21 -13.31 26.66 -4.99
CA ASP A 21 -12.81 26.26 -6.31
C ASP A 21 -12.95 24.74 -6.60
N SER A 22 -13.88 24.04 -5.93
CA SER A 22 -14.10 22.62 -6.18
C SER A 22 -14.95 22.37 -7.42
N PHE A 23 -14.70 21.25 -8.10
CA PHE A 23 -15.23 21.03 -9.45
C PHE A 23 -15.77 19.61 -9.65
N ILE A 24 -16.97 19.50 -10.22
CA ILE A 24 -17.56 18.24 -10.66
C ILE A 24 -18.08 18.35 -12.09
N ILE A 25 -17.63 17.47 -13.01
CA ILE A 25 -18.17 17.47 -14.39
C ILE A 25 -19.55 16.79 -14.42
N GLY A 26 -19.69 15.60 -13.84
CA GLY A 26 -20.97 14.89 -13.91
C GLY A 26 -21.05 13.64 -13.04
N GLY A 27 -21.92 12.72 -13.46
CA GLY A 27 -22.16 11.45 -12.77
C GLY A 27 -23.26 11.54 -11.71
N PHE A 28 -23.23 10.61 -10.75
CA PHE A 28 -24.27 10.48 -9.73
C PHE A 28 -23.69 10.42 -8.33
N GLY A 29 -24.15 11.30 -7.44
CA GLY A 29 -23.82 11.25 -6.02
C GLY A 29 -22.35 11.58 -5.70
N ASN A 30 -21.65 12.30 -6.57
CA ASN A 30 -20.25 12.65 -6.37
C ASN A 30 -20.12 13.85 -5.41
N LYS A 31 -19.07 13.87 -4.58
CA LYS A 31 -18.79 14.91 -3.60
C LYS A 31 -17.35 15.43 -3.76
N ALA A 32 -17.22 16.72 -4.01
CA ALA A 32 -15.95 17.46 -4.06
C ALA A 32 -15.99 18.54 -2.97
N SER A 33 -15.49 18.22 -1.78
CA SER A 33 -15.60 19.06 -0.57
C SER A 33 -14.27 19.60 -0.06
N GLY A 34 -13.14 19.14 -0.58
CA GLY A 34 -11.86 19.80 -0.31
C GLY A 34 -11.73 21.06 -1.16
N ASP A 35 -11.03 22.07 -0.66
CA ASP A 35 -10.60 23.20 -1.47
C ASP A 35 -9.79 22.72 -2.68
N TYR A 36 -10.08 23.26 -3.86
CA TYR A 36 -9.51 22.85 -5.15
C TYR A 36 -9.71 21.36 -5.50
N SER A 37 -10.62 20.66 -4.81
CA SER A 37 -10.86 19.25 -5.09
C SER A 37 -11.68 19.06 -6.37
N SER A 38 -11.47 17.94 -7.06
CA SER A 38 -12.16 17.66 -8.31
C SER A 38 -12.67 16.23 -8.40
N VAL A 39 -13.87 16.05 -8.94
CA VAL A 39 -14.37 14.75 -9.40
C VAL A 39 -14.82 14.86 -10.85
N SER A 40 -14.16 14.19 -11.79
CA SER A 40 -14.60 14.29 -13.19
C SER A 40 -15.94 13.58 -13.39
N ASN A 41 -16.04 12.28 -13.12
CA ASN A 41 -17.29 11.53 -13.34
C ASN A 41 -17.44 10.34 -12.37
N GLY A 42 -18.45 9.51 -12.60
CA GLY A 42 -18.66 8.23 -11.92
C GLY A 42 -19.80 8.26 -10.92
N TYR A 43 -19.78 7.32 -9.98
CA TYR A 43 -20.85 7.10 -9.02
C TYR A 43 -20.30 7.12 -7.59
N LYS A 44 -20.82 8.01 -6.74
CA LYS A 44 -20.49 8.12 -5.31
C LYS A 44 -19.00 8.31 -5.00
N ASN A 45 -18.28 9.08 -5.79
CA ASN A 45 -16.89 9.41 -5.50
C ASN A 45 -16.79 10.60 -4.52
N GLU A 46 -15.85 10.56 -3.58
CA GLU A 46 -15.63 11.57 -2.54
C GLU A 46 -14.19 12.13 -2.60
N ALA A 47 -13.99 13.31 -3.19
CA ALA A 47 -12.76 14.08 -3.10
C ALA A 47 -12.89 15.12 -1.97
N ILE A 48 -12.28 14.85 -0.81
CA ILE A 48 -12.46 15.67 0.41
C ILE A 48 -11.17 16.28 0.94
N GLY A 49 -10.01 15.82 0.47
CA GLY A 49 -8.72 16.45 0.79
C GLY A 49 -8.49 17.72 -0.03
N TRP A 50 -7.67 18.64 0.49
CA TRP A 50 -7.24 19.83 -0.25
C TRP A 50 -6.52 19.41 -1.55
N ALA A 51 -6.92 19.98 -2.68
CA ALA A 51 -6.50 19.60 -4.04
C ALA A 51 -6.55 18.08 -4.33
N SER A 52 -7.45 17.35 -3.67
CA SER A 52 -7.66 15.94 -3.95
C SER A 52 -8.43 15.74 -5.25
N SER A 53 -8.16 14.65 -5.97
CA SER A 53 -8.78 14.40 -7.27
C SER A 53 -9.24 12.96 -7.43
N ILE A 54 -10.41 12.80 -8.05
CA ILE A 54 -10.91 11.49 -8.50
C ILE A 54 -11.36 11.64 -9.95
N ASN A 55 -10.74 10.90 -10.87
CA ASN A 55 -11.09 11.05 -12.28
C ASN A 55 -12.40 10.31 -12.63
N ASN A 56 -12.57 9.05 -12.21
CA ASN A 56 -13.79 8.29 -12.47
C ASN A 56 -14.00 7.15 -11.44
N GLY A 57 -14.99 6.30 -11.68
CA GLY A 57 -15.19 5.03 -10.99
C GLY A 57 -16.36 5.03 -10.03
N TYR A 58 -16.35 4.05 -9.12
CA TYR A 58 -17.43 3.78 -8.19
C TYR A 58 -16.95 3.86 -6.75
N SER A 59 -17.54 4.71 -5.92
CA SER A 59 -17.33 4.72 -4.48
C SER A 59 -15.88 4.96 -4.05
N ASN A 60 -15.10 5.72 -4.81
CA ASN A 60 -13.71 6.04 -4.46
C ASN A 60 -13.65 7.22 -3.48
N LYS A 61 -12.63 7.28 -2.62
CA LYS A 61 -12.45 8.34 -1.63
C LYS A 61 -11.01 8.84 -1.58
N ALA A 62 -10.80 10.10 -1.94
CA ALA A 62 -9.51 10.79 -1.87
C ALA A 62 -9.58 11.82 -0.73
N SER A 63 -8.91 11.55 0.39
CA SER A 63 -9.01 12.36 1.61
C SER A 63 -7.71 12.97 2.11
N GLY A 64 -6.55 12.56 1.58
CA GLY A 64 -5.26 13.18 1.89
C GLY A 64 -5.05 14.50 1.14
N PHE A 65 -4.16 15.34 1.65
CA PHE A 65 -3.71 16.54 0.94
C PHE A 65 -3.08 16.16 -0.41
N MET A 66 -3.53 16.75 -1.51
CA MET A 66 -3.09 16.43 -2.88
C MET A 66 -3.16 14.92 -3.21
N SER A 67 -4.09 14.16 -2.61
CA SER A 67 -4.25 12.74 -2.95
C SER A 67 -5.03 12.55 -4.25
N SER A 68 -4.76 11.48 -4.99
CA SER A 68 -5.40 11.23 -6.27
C SER A 68 -5.83 9.78 -6.48
N ILE A 69 -6.96 9.62 -7.16
CA ILE A 69 -7.46 8.31 -7.61
C ILE A 69 -7.87 8.42 -9.08
N SER A 70 -7.18 7.70 -9.97
CA SER A 70 -7.52 7.75 -11.40
C SER A 70 -8.79 6.97 -11.73
N GLY A 71 -9.17 5.96 -10.95
CA GLY A 71 -10.41 5.22 -11.19
C GLY A 71 -10.60 3.99 -10.31
N GLY A 72 -11.42 3.06 -10.80
CA GLY A 72 -11.70 1.79 -10.14
C GLY A 72 -12.88 1.85 -9.16
N SER A 73 -12.90 0.92 -8.19
CA SER A 73 -14.05 0.71 -7.31
C SER A 73 -13.63 0.62 -5.84
N SER A 74 -14.21 1.47 -4.99
CA SER A 74 -14.00 1.47 -3.54
C SER A 74 -12.55 1.67 -3.11
N ASN A 75 -11.77 2.45 -3.88
CA ASN A 75 -10.39 2.78 -3.54
C ASN A 75 -10.33 3.96 -2.56
N GLN A 76 -9.32 4.00 -1.70
CA GLN A 76 -9.13 5.02 -0.67
C GLN A 76 -7.70 5.56 -0.67
N ALA A 77 -7.51 6.82 -1.06
CA ALA A 77 -6.24 7.54 -1.02
C ALA A 77 -6.27 8.54 0.14
N SER A 78 -5.85 8.09 1.32
CA SER A 78 -6.01 8.82 2.58
C SER A 78 -4.72 9.45 3.11
N GLY A 79 -3.55 9.06 2.60
CA GLY A 79 -2.29 9.72 2.93
C GLY A 79 -2.08 11.00 2.11
N ASP A 80 -1.33 11.95 2.65
CA ASP A 80 -0.96 13.14 1.87
C ASP A 80 -0.07 12.74 0.69
N TYR A 81 -0.33 13.33 -0.47
CA TYR A 81 0.28 13.01 -1.75
C TYR A 81 0.15 11.53 -2.14
N SER A 82 -0.80 10.81 -1.55
CA SER A 82 -1.03 9.40 -1.87
C SER A 82 -1.76 9.24 -3.20
N GLN A 83 -1.46 8.15 -3.91
CA GLN A 83 -1.98 7.93 -5.25
C GLN A 83 -2.48 6.51 -5.44
N ILE A 84 -3.60 6.38 -6.15
CA ILE A 84 -4.12 5.09 -6.62
C ILE A 84 -4.50 5.17 -8.09
N SER A 85 -3.84 4.41 -8.97
CA SER A 85 -4.18 4.45 -10.40
C SER A 85 -5.45 3.67 -10.74
N GLY A 86 -5.88 2.70 -9.92
CA GLY A 86 -7.15 2.01 -10.12
C GLY A 86 -7.32 0.74 -9.28
N GLY A 87 -8.07 -0.22 -9.83
CA GLY A 87 -8.37 -1.50 -9.19
C GLY A 87 -9.56 -1.44 -8.23
N LYS A 88 -9.63 -2.38 -7.28
CA LYS A 88 -10.77 -2.53 -6.37
C LYS A 88 -10.33 -2.63 -4.92
N THR A 89 -10.94 -1.82 -4.05
CA THR A 89 -10.73 -1.86 -2.59
C THR A 89 -9.27 -1.63 -2.18
N ASN A 90 -8.51 -0.83 -2.94
CA ASN A 90 -7.13 -0.49 -2.62
C ASN A 90 -7.07 0.66 -1.60
N LEU A 91 -6.01 0.69 -0.79
CA LEU A 91 -5.78 1.72 0.23
C LEU A 91 -4.35 2.24 0.15
N ALA A 92 -4.18 3.53 -0.11
CA ALA A 92 -2.91 4.25 -0.01
C ALA A 92 -3.02 5.24 1.17
N ALA A 93 -2.47 4.85 2.33
CA ALA A 93 -2.66 5.55 3.59
C ALA A 93 -1.40 6.25 4.11
N GLY A 94 -0.21 5.89 3.61
CA GLY A 94 1.03 6.56 3.98
C GLY A 94 1.26 7.87 3.21
N TYR A 95 2.03 8.79 3.80
CA TYR A 95 2.51 9.98 3.07
C TYR A 95 3.31 9.55 1.84
N GLN A 96 2.98 10.11 0.68
CA GLN A 96 3.55 9.74 -0.63
C GLN A 96 3.51 8.23 -0.90
N SER A 97 2.47 7.54 -0.42
CA SER A 97 2.25 6.13 -0.72
C SER A 97 1.57 5.93 -2.07
N PHE A 98 1.87 4.82 -2.72
CA PHE A 98 1.35 4.52 -4.05
C PHE A 98 0.77 3.11 -4.14
N VAL A 99 -0.42 2.98 -4.70
CA VAL A 99 -0.98 1.70 -5.15
C VAL A 99 -1.35 1.79 -6.63
N CYS A 100 -0.59 1.14 -7.51
CA CYS A 100 -0.90 1.23 -8.94
C CYS A 100 -2.22 0.52 -9.30
N GLY A 101 -2.53 -0.62 -8.67
CA GLY A 101 -3.82 -1.28 -8.90
C GLY A 101 -4.00 -2.60 -8.18
N GLY A 102 -4.84 -3.48 -8.75
CA GLY A 102 -5.16 -4.79 -8.18
C GLY A 102 -6.35 -4.79 -7.22
N LEU A 103 -6.41 -5.80 -6.35
CA LEU A 103 -7.53 -6.03 -5.43
C LEU A 103 -7.07 -6.04 -3.97
N ARG A 104 -7.60 -5.14 -3.15
CA ARG A 104 -7.36 -5.10 -1.68
C ARG A 104 -5.88 -4.91 -1.30
N ASN A 105 -5.12 -4.18 -2.12
CA ASN A 105 -3.73 -3.83 -1.83
C ASN A 105 -3.66 -2.63 -0.89
N LYS A 106 -2.68 -2.62 0.02
CA LYS A 106 -2.53 -1.59 1.05
C LYS A 106 -1.09 -1.07 1.16
N ALA A 107 -0.91 0.23 0.98
CA ALA A 107 0.35 0.93 1.19
C ALA A 107 0.21 1.87 2.41
N PHE A 108 0.69 1.43 3.58
CA PHE A 108 0.55 2.17 4.85
C PHE A 108 1.80 2.99 5.20
N GLY A 109 2.98 2.56 4.77
CA GLY A 109 4.21 3.25 5.09
C GLY A 109 4.39 4.55 4.31
N ARG A 110 5.09 5.51 4.89
CA ARG A 110 5.62 6.67 4.16
C ARG A 110 6.48 6.18 2.97
N HIS A 111 6.26 6.73 1.78
CA HIS A 111 6.89 6.30 0.53
C HIS A 111 6.72 4.81 0.21
N SER A 112 5.70 4.15 0.77
CA SER A 112 5.46 2.73 0.48
C SER A 112 4.76 2.53 -0.86
N THR A 113 5.04 1.42 -1.52
CA THR A 113 4.48 1.13 -2.85
C THR A 113 3.93 -0.28 -2.94
N VAL A 114 2.74 -0.43 -3.54
CA VAL A 114 2.23 -1.71 -4.01
C VAL A 114 1.83 -1.60 -5.48
N LEU A 115 2.51 -2.32 -6.38
CA LEU A 115 2.23 -2.15 -7.81
C LEU A 115 0.96 -2.90 -8.24
N SER A 116 0.80 -4.18 -7.88
CA SER A 116 -0.39 -4.94 -8.30
C SER A 116 -0.69 -6.14 -7.40
N GLY A 117 -1.54 -7.05 -7.87
CA GLY A 117 -1.87 -8.31 -7.22
C GLY A 117 -3.07 -8.21 -6.29
N LYS A 118 -3.12 -9.12 -5.32
CA LYS A 118 -4.25 -9.26 -4.40
C LYS A 118 -3.78 -9.29 -2.94
N ASN A 119 -4.43 -8.53 -2.06
CA ASN A 119 -4.20 -8.55 -0.62
C ASN A 119 -2.75 -8.26 -0.18
N ASN A 120 -1.97 -7.53 -0.98
CA ASN A 120 -0.58 -7.19 -0.64
C ASN A 120 -0.53 -6.02 0.34
N ARG A 121 0.49 -5.98 1.21
CA ARG A 121 0.67 -4.93 2.22
C ARG A 121 2.12 -4.43 2.28
N ALA A 122 2.32 -3.14 2.06
CA ALA A 122 3.57 -2.42 2.30
C ALA A 122 3.40 -1.52 3.54
N ASN A 123 3.86 -1.97 4.71
CA ASN A 123 3.60 -1.32 5.99
C ASN A 123 4.72 -0.37 6.45
N GLY A 124 5.98 -0.68 6.11
CA GLY A 124 7.14 0.06 6.59
C GLY A 124 7.47 1.29 5.72
N PHE A 125 8.26 2.21 6.27
CA PHE A 125 8.82 3.33 5.49
C PHE A 125 9.65 2.80 4.32
N PHE A 126 9.46 3.35 3.12
CA PHE A 126 10.12 2.89 1.89
C PHE A 126 9.92 1.39 1.58
N SER A 127 8.88 0.75 2.13
CA SER A 127 8.59 -0.65 1.84
C SER A 127 7.90 -0.82 0.50
N SER A 128 8.16 -1.94 -0.18
CA SER A 128 7.57 -2.20 -1.49
C SER A 128 7.07 -3.63 -1.65
N VAL A 129 5.96 -3.77 -2.38
CA VAL A 129 5.49 -5.05 -2.89
C VAL A 129 5.19 -4.91 -4.39
N SER A 130 5.92 -5.62 -5.25
CA SER A 130 5.71 -5.47 -6.70
C SER A 130 4.47 -6.23 -7.20
N GLY A 131 4.04 -7.29 -6.50
CA GLY A 131 2.81 -7.97 -6.86
C GLY A 131 2.57 -9.28 -6.10
N GLY A 132 1.78 -10.16 -6.70
CA GLY A 132 1.46 -11.49 -6.15
C GLY A 132 0.23 -11.50 -5.25
N ASN A 133 0.14 -12.50 -4.37
CA ASN A 133 -1.01 -12.69 -3.48
C ASN A 133 -0.60 -12.73 -2.01
N SER A 134 -1.17 -11.84 -1.20
CA SER A 134 -1.04 -11.85 0.26
C SER A 134 0.40 -11.70 0.77
N ASN A 135 1.22 -10.92 0.05
CA ASN A 135 2.59 -10.59 0.45
C ASN A 135 2.63 -9.42 1.43
N VAL A 136 3.62 -9.40 2.33
CA VAL A 136 3.77 -8.37 3.36
C VAL A 136 5.23 -7.90 3.45
N ALA A 137 5.46 -6.62 3.14
CA ALA A 137 6.69 -5.89 3.44
C ALA A 137 6.43 -5.05 4.70
N HIS A 138 6.98 -5.45 5.85
CA HIS A 138 6.53 -4.97 7.16
C HIS A 138 7.35 -3.81 7.73
N SER A 139 8.67 -3.85 7.60
CA SER A 139 9.60 -2.92 8.24
C SER A 139 10.21 -1.92 7.26
N THR A 140 10.95 -0.94 7.77
CA THR A 140 11.62 0.06 6.94
C THR A 140 12.51 -0.59 5.88
N GLY A 141 12.38 -0.14 4.63
CA GLY A 141 13.17 -0.58 3.48
C GLY A 141 12.96 -2.04 3.08
N THR A 142 11.86 -2.68 3.53
CA THR A 142 11.57 -4.07 3.14
C THR A 142 11.03 -4.18 1.73
N SER A 143 11.39 -5.25 1.03
CA SER A 143 10.90 -5.53 -0.33
C SER A 143 10.35 -6.95 -0.46
N VAL A 144 9.18 -7.08 -1.07
CA VAL A 144 8.69 -8.36 -1.59
C VAL A 144 8.40 -8.22 -3.07
N VAL A 145 9.19 -8.88 -3.92
CA VAL A 145 9.03 -8.72 -5.37
C VAL A 145 7.74 -9.41 -5.85
N GLY A 146 7.43 -10.62 -5.37
CA GLY A 146 6.18 -11.29 -5.76
C GLY A 146 5.91 -12.59 -5.03
N GLY A 147 5.17 -13.49 -5.69
CA GLY A 147 4.80 -14.79 -5.15
C GLY A 147 3.57 -14.75 -4.23
N GLY A 148 3.47 -15.73 -3.33
CA GLY A 148 2.33 -15.90 -2.43
C GLY A 148 2.74 -15.94 -0.97
N TYR A 149 2.00 -15.22 -0.11
CA TYR A 149 2.13 -15.34 1.35
C TYR A 149 3.55 -15.10 1.90
N ASN A 150 4.36 -14.30 1.20
CA ASN A 150 5.73 -13.99 1.60
C ASN A 150 5.75 -12.83 2.60
N LYS A 151 6.72 -12.84 3.54
CA LYS A 151 6.85 -11.86 4.61
C LYS A 151 8.29 -11.37 4.77
N ALA A 152 8.56 -10.12 4.41
CA ALA A 152 9.79 -9.41 4.79
C ALA A 152 9.53 -8.58 6.06
N ARG A 153 10.17 -8.93 7.20
CA ARG A 153 9.99 -8.25 8.50
C ARG A 153 11.25 -7.67 9.10
N GLY A 154 12.43 -8.13 8.72
CA GLY A 154 13.65 -7.46 9.14
C GLY A 154 13.78 -6.11 8.45
N VAL A 155 14.34 -5.09 9.12
CA VAL A 155 14.67 -3.84 8.42
C VAL A 155 15.59 -4.15 7.24
N SER A 156 15.30 -3.54 6.09
CA SER A 156 16.00 -3.78 4.83
C SER A 156 16.05 -5.26 4.39
N SER A 157 15.08 -6.08 4.82
CA SER A 157 15.00 -7.47 4.38
C SER A 157 14.24 -7.63 3.06
N THR A 158 14.58 -8.66 2.30
CA THR A 158 14.01 -8.91 0.96
C THR A 158 13.50 -10.33 0.81
N VAL A 159 12.32 -10.48 0.19
CA VAL A 159 11.87 -11.76 -0.37
C VAL A 159 11.62 -11.58 -1.87
N SER A 160 12.44 -12.21 -2.72
CA SER A 160 12.32 -12.04 -4.18
C SER A 160 11.15 -12.82 -4.78
N GLY A 161 10.60 -13.82 -4.07
CA GLY A 161 9.42 -14.54 -4.55
C GLY A 161 9.17 -15.86 -3.83
N GLY A 162 8.48 -16.78 -4.51
CA GLY A 162 8.11 -18.09 -3.98
C GLY A 162 6.83 -18.08 -3.15
N LEU A 163 6.65 -19.08 -2.29
CA LEU A 163 5.45 -19.28 -1.50
C LEU A 163 5.80 -19.45 -0.02
N HIS A 164 5.16 -18.68 0.87
CA HIS A 164 5.35 -18.79 2.32
C HIS A 164 6.78 -18.55 2.84
N ASN A 165 7.58 -17.72 2.15
CA ASN A 165 8.92 -17.38 2.60
C ASN A 165 8.92 -16.23 3.62
N HIS A 166 9.86 -16.26 4.56
CA HIS A 166 9.99 -15.30 5.63
C HIS A 166 11.44 -14.78 5.78
N ALA A 167 11.67 -13.49 5.49
CA ALA A 167 12.92 -12.79 5.77
C ALA A 167 12.77 -11.92 7.03
N GLY A 168 13.07 -12.49 8.20
CA GLY A 168 12.84 -11.90 9.52
C GLY A 168 14.02 -11.13 10.11
N GLY A 169 15.26 -11.44 9.70
CA GLY A 169 16.46 -10.77 10.22
C GLY A 169 16.76 -9.42 9.56
N LEU A 170 17.42 -8.52 10.29
CA LEU A 170 17.93 -7.24 9.75
C LEU A 170 18.90 -7.53 8.58
N TYR A 171 18.64 -6.92 7.41
CA TYR A 171 19.35 -7.20 6.14
C TYR A 171 19.30 -8.67 5.68
N SER A 172 18.28 -9.45 6.09
CA SER A 172 18.13 -10.83 5.62
C SER A 172 17.50 -10.91 4.23
N SER A 173 17.75 -12.01 3.52
CA SER A 173 17.14 -12.26 2.21
C SER A 173 16.67 -13.69 2.05
N VAL A 174 15.59 -13.85 1.28
CA VAL A 174 15.15 -15.13 0.72
C VAL A 174 14.87 -14.94 -0.77
N SER A 175 15.67 -15.56 -1.63
CA SER A 175 15.54 -15.39 -3.09
C SER A 175 14.31 -16.11 -3.66
N GLY A 176 13.79 -17.14 -2.98
CA GLY A 176 12.61 -17.87 -3.44
C GLY A 176 12.39 -19.19 -2.70
N GLY A 177 11.64 -20.10 -3.33
CA GLY A 177 11.34 -21.43 -2.80
C GLY A 177 10.02 -21.48 -1.99
N TYR A 178 9.89 -22.50 -1.14
CA TYR A 178 8.69 -22.75 -0.35
C TYR A 178 9.00 -22.88 1.15
N LYS A 179 8.34 -22.08 1.98
CA LYS A 179 8.46 -22.13 3.46
C LYS A 179 9.87 -21.89 4.02
N ASN A 180 10.70 -21.10 3.35
CA ASN A 180 12.04 -20.77 3.86
C ASN A 180 11.97 -19.63 4.89
N GLU A 181 12.85 -19.67 5.89
CA GLU A 181 12.90 -18.69 6.98
C GLU A 181 14.33 -18.23 7.28
N SER A 182 14.62 -16.95 7.03
CA SER A 182 15.90 -16.30 7.33
C SER A 182 15.73 -15.31 8.48
N SER A 183 16.06 -15.72 9.72
CA SER A 183 15.83 -14.91 10.94
C SER A 183 17.08 -14.20 11.47
N GLY A 184 18.29 -14.57 11.01
CA GLY A 184 19.54 -13.95 11.45
C GLY A 184 19.86 -12.64 10.71
N LYS A 185 20.62 -11.75 11.37
CA LYS A 185 21.16 -10.54 10.73
C LYS A 185 22.11 -10.95 9.60
N TYR A 186 21.94 -10.39 8.41
CA TYR A 186 22.70 -10.71 7.19
C TYR A 186 22.57 -12.14 6.64
N TYR A 187 21.58 -12.91 7.09
CA TYR A 187 21.39 -14.27 6.57
C TYR A 187 20.70 -14.26 5.20
N SER A 188 21.16 -15.10 4.29
CA SER A 188 20.58 -15.27 2.96
C SER A 188 20.23 -16.73 2.69
N ILE A 189 19.03 -16.96 2.17
CA ILE A 189 18.60 -18.25 1.62
C ILE A 189 18.42 -18.08 0.11
N SER A 190 19.20 -18.82 -0.68
CA SER A 190 19.14 -18.77 -2.15
C SER A 190 17.90 -19.47 -2.73
N GLY A 191 17.26 -20.36 -1.97
CA GLY A 191 16.07 -21.09 -2.38
C GLY A 191 15.87 -22.36 -1.54
N GLY A 192 15.06 -23.29 -2.05
CA GLY A 192 14.79 -24.59 -1.42
C GLY A 192 13.42 -24.69 -0.77
N ILE A 193 13.23 -25.76 0.01
CA ILE A 193 11.98 -26.07 0.69
C ILE A 193 12.26 -26.21 2.19
N ASN A 194 11.57 -25.41 3.01
CA ASN A 194 11.63 -25.46 4.46
C ASN A 194 13.04 -25.27 5.06
N VAL A 195 13.87 -24.45 4.40
CA VAL A 195 15.20 -24.07 4.90
C VAL A 195 15.04 -23.02 6.00
N LYS A 196 15.69 -23.23 7.14
CA LYS A 196 15.63 -22.31 8.28
C LYS A 196 17.03 -21.89 8.72
N LEU A 197 17.31 -20.60 8.68
CA LEU A 197 18.53 -20.02 9.21
C LEU A 197 18.20 -19.13 10.43
N HIS A 198 18.63 -19.57 11.60
CA HIS A 198 18.47 -18.84 12.86
C HIS A 198 19.83 -18.56 13.52
N ARG A 199 19.90 -17.55 14.39
CA ARG A 199 21.09 -17.31 15.20
C ARG A 199 21.26 -18.51 16.15
N LYS A 200 22.40 -19.22 16.08
CA LYS A 200 22.76 -20.19 17.13
C LYS A 200 22.89 -19.39 18.43
N ASN A 201 22.14 -19.76 19.47
CA ASN A 201 22.43 -19.28 20.82
C ASN A 201 23.88 -19.68 21.12
N LYS A 202 24.75 -18.71 21.41
CA LYS A 202 26.05 -19.00 22.03
C LYS A 202 25.73 -19.52 23.44
N THR A 203 25.51 -20.82 23.60
CA THR A 203 25.82 -21.45 24.88
C THR A 203 27.34 -21.36 24.99
N GLY A 204 27.84 -20.50 25.88
CA GLY A 204 29.26 -20.48 26.22
C GLY A 204 29.69 -21.88 26.72
N PRO A 205 31.00 -22.19 26.71
CA PRO A 205 31.47 -23.47 27.23
C PRO A 205 31.01 -23.60 28.70
N VAL A 206 30.24 -24.65 28.97
CA VAL A 206 29.96 -25.10 30.34
C VAL A 206 31.23 -25.78 30.82
N TYR A 207 32.02 -25.09 31.63
CA TYR A 207 33.10 -25.74 32.37
C TYR A 207 32.45 -26.59 33.47
N PRO A 208 32.73 -27.90 33.56
CA PRO A 208 32.30 -28.69 34.71
C PRO A 208 33.02 -28.15 35.95
N GLY A 209 32.25 -27.72 36.94
CA GLY A 209 32.78 -27.40 38.26
C GLY A 209 33.29 -28.68 38.91
N ASN A 210 34.57 -28.73 39.25
CA ASN A 210 35.12 -29.73 40.14
C ASN A 210 34.55 -29.50 41.55
N ASN A 211 33.79 -30.46 42.06
CA ASN A 211 33.64 -30.73 43.49
C ASN A 211 33.95 -32.20 43.71
#